data_AF-A0A0F8ZZ80-F1
#
_entry.id   AF-A0A0F8ZZ80-F1
#
_cell.length_a   1.000
_cell.length_b   1.000
_cell.length_c   1.000
_cell.angle_alpha   90.00
_cell.angle_beta   90.00
_cell.angle_gamma   90.00
#
_symmetry.space_group_name_H-M   'P 1'
#
loop_
_entity.id
_entity.type
_entity.pdbx_description
1 polymer ?
#
loop_
_entity_poly.entity_id
_entity_poly.type
_entity_poly.pdbx_seq_one_letter_code
_entity_poly.pdbx_strand_id
1 'polypeptide(L)'
;MERKYRVGEHVVFVDQVSVPRDAVVTIWWSGKPQYAPENPNEPGCNLAFISGDPSRDDPYGRQMERETSVVHKTNQPAHGFYWCWPDELDDGQRQRLNADKAT
;
A
#
# COMPACT_ATOMS: atom_id res chain seq x y z
N MET A 1 -2.06 5.11 14.74
CA MET A 1 -0.82 4.32 14.60
C MET A 1 0.32 5.31 14.42
N GLU A 2 1.48 5.09 15.03
CA GLU A 2 2.63 5.98 14.81
C GLU A 2 3.29 5.61 13.47
N ARG A 3 3.21 6.50 12.47
CA ARG A 3 3.76 6.27 11.12
C ARG A 3 5.29 6.24 11.16
N LYS A 4 5.91 5.18 10.64
CA LYS A 4 7.38 5.02 10.61
C LYS A 4 7.87 4.49 9.27
N TYR A 5 8.95 5.04 8.74
CA TYR A 5 9.60 4.48 7.54
C TYR A 5 10.50 3.30 7.90
N ARG A 6 9.89 2.19 8.32
CA ARG A 6 10.58 0.94 8.64
C ARG A 6 10.17 -0.16 7.65
N VAL A 7 11.08 -1.07 7.34
CA VAL A 7 10.71 -2.33 6.68
C VAL A 7 9.78 -3.12 7.60
N GLY A 8 8.74 -3.70 7.04
CA GLY A 8 7.67 -4.37 7.78
C GLY A 8 6.50 -3.44 8.15
N GLU A 9 6.59 -2.13 7.88
CA GLU A 9 5.51 -1.21 8.17
C GLU A 9 4.28 -1.50 7.30
N HIS A 10 3.10 -1.32 7.89
CA HIS A 10 1.82 -1.43 7.21
C HIS A 10 1.50 -0.16 6.43
N VAL A 11 1.20 -0.35 5.15
CA VAL A 11 0.69 0.70 4.25
C VAL A 11 -0.47 0.13 3.44
N VAL A 12 -1.17 0.99 2.70
CA VAL A 12 -2.17 0.56 1.72
C VAL A 12 -1.61 0.80 0.32
N PHE A 13 -1.61 -0.25 -0.48
CA PHE A 13 -1.33 -0.16 -1.92
C PHE A 13 -2.64 -0.01 -2.66
N VAL A 14 -2.76 1.02 -3.48
CA VAL A 14 -3.88 1.20 -4.40
C VAL A 14 -3.40 0.78 -5.78
N ASP A 15 -3.97 -0.31 -6.32
CA ASP A 15 -3.53 -0.87 -7.58
C ASP A 15 -3.97 -0.04 -8.81
N GLN A 16 -3.65 -0.54 -10.01
CA GLN A 16 -3.95 0.14 -11.28
C GLN A 16 -5.45 0.36 -11.53
N VAL A 17 -6.31 -0.44 -10.89
CA VAL A 17 -7.77 -0.33 -10.99
C VAL A 17 -8.39 0.40 -9.79
N SER A 18 -7.56 1.11 -9.01
CA SER A 18 -7.97 1.86 -7.83
C SER A 18 -8.60 0.99 -6.73
N VAL A 19 -8.20 -0.28 -6.64
CA VAL A 19 -8.59 -1.18 -5.55
C VAL A 19 -7.51 -1.12 -4.46
N PRO A 20 -7.88 -0.70 -3.23
CA PRO A 20 -6.95 -0.64 -2.11
C PRO A 20 -6.69 -2.04 -1.53
N ARG A 21 -5.44 -2.30 -1.15
CA ARG A 21 -4.96 -3.56 -0.59
C ARG A 21 -4.04 -3.29 0.58
N ASP A 22 -4.17 -4.07 1.65
CA ASP A 22 -3.18 -4.04 2.71
C ASP A 22 -1.84 -4.55 2.18
N ALA A 23 -0.78 -3.82 2.49
CA ALA A 23 0.55 -4.13 2.03
C ALA A 23 1.57 -3.94 3.16
N VAL A 24 2.64 -4.70 3.08
CA VAL A 24 3.80 -4.61 3.97
C VAL A 24 4.97 -4.06 3.17
N VAL A 25 5.61 -3.03 3.70
CA VAL A 25 6.77 -2.43 3.05
C VAL A 25 7.97 -3.35 3.18
N THR A 26 8.62 -3.64 2.05
CA THR A 26 9.84 -4.46 1.99
C THR A 26 11.11 -3.61 1.91
N ILE A 27 11.05 -2.43 1.29
CA ILE A 27 12.16 -1.48 1.16
C ILE A 27 11.59 -0.06 1.09
N TRP A 28 12.25 0.91 1.74
CA TRP A 28 12.03 2.34 1.53
C TRP A 28 13.15 2.93 0.67
N TRP A 29 12.82 3.71 -0.36
CA TRP A 29 13.82 4.34 -1.23
C TRP A 29 14.45 5.60 -0.63
N SER A 30 13.99 6.06 0.53
CA SER A 30 14.66 7.11 1.32
C SER A 30 15.20 6.54 2.61
N GLY A 31 16.42 6.94 3.01
CA GLY A 31 16.99 6.64 4.33
C GLY A 31 16.41 7.49 5.46
N LYS A 32 15.16 7.97 5.34
CA LYS A 32 14.53 8.79 6.39
C LYS A 32 14.15 7.89 7.57
N PRO A 33 14.57 8.22 8.80
CA PRO A 33 14.23 7.40 9.97
C PRO A 33 12.81 7.65 10.51
N GLN A 34 12.13 8.73 10.11
CA GLN A 34 10.84 9.13 10.68
C GLN A 34 9.94 9.85 9.66
N TYR A 35 8.62 9.63 9.79
CA TYR A 35 7.56 10.33 9.05
C TYR A 35 7.46 11.80 9.45
N ALA A 36 7.37 12.69 8.46
CA ALA A 36 7.30 14.14 8.65
C ALA A 36 6.20 14.71 7.74
N PRO A 37 5.00 15.02 8.26
CA PRO A 37 3.83 15.39 7.45
C PRO A 37 4.01 16.69 6.66
N GLU A 38 4.94 17.55 7.06
CA GLU A 38 5.32 18.78 6.36
C GLU A 38 6.19 18.54 5.12
N ASN A 39 6.65 17.31 4.90
CA ASN A 39 7.45 16.97 3.73
C ASN A 39 6.54 16.70 2.53
N PRO A 40 6.58 17.53 1.47
CA PRO A 40 5.73 17.31 0.30
C PRO A 40 6.06 15.99 -0.41
N ASN A 41 7.29 15.50 -0.24
CA ASN A 41 7.83 14.35 -0.96
C ASN A 41 8.01 13.16 -0.01
N GLU A 42 6.90 12.45 0.20
CA GLU A 42 6.88 11.12 0.79
C GLU A 42 7.71 10.15 -0.06
N PRO A 43 8.47 9.22 0.55
CA PRO A 43 9.39 8.37 -0.19
C PRO A 43 8.66 7.30 -1.02
N GLY A 44 9.30 6.85 -2.10
CA GLY A 44 8.87 5.61 -2.74
C GLY A 44 9.18 4.38 -1.88
N CYS A 45 8.53 3.26 -2.17
CA CYS A 45 8.83 1.98 -1.53
C CYS A 45 8.68 0.78 -2.47
N ASN A 46 9.17 -0.37 -2.02
CA ASN A 46 8.76 -1.67 -2.53
C ASN A 46 7.84 -2.31 -1.50
N LEU A 47 6.81 -3.01 -1.96
CA LEU A 47 5.80 -3.57 -1.08
C LEU A 47 5.40 -4.99 -1.49
N ALA A 48 4.89 -5.74 -0.53
CA ALA A 48 4.28 -7.04 -0.73
C ALA A 48 2.84 -7.00 -0.23
N PHE A 49 1.93 -7.63 -0.95
CA PHE A 49 0.49 -7.64 -0.64
C PHE A 49 -0.12 -8.97 -1.08
N ILE A 50 -1.35 -9.24 -0.64
CA ILE A 50 -2.08 -10.44 -1.04
C ILE A 50 -2.81 -10.19 -2.36
N SER A 51 -2.72 -11.13 -3.29
CA SER A 51 -3.40 -11.05 -4.58
C SER A 51 -4.91 -10.89 -4.39
N GLY A 52 -5.52 -10.04 -5.21
CA GLY A 52 -6.97 -9.93 -5.32
C GLY A 52 -7.60 -10.87 -6.31
N ASP A 53 -6.80 -11.61 -7.08
CA ASP A 53 -7.30 -12.52 -8.09
C ASP A 53 -7.67 -13.86 -7.42
N PRO A 54 -8.95 -14.26 -7.40
CA PRO A 54 -9.37 -15.52 -6.80
C PRO A 54 -8.79 -16.75 -7.51
N SER A 55 -8.30 -16.61 -8.75
CA SER A 55 -7.62 -17.69 -9.47
C SER A 55 -6.19 -17.92 -8.97
N ARG A 56 -5.66 -16.99 -8.16
CA ARG A 56 -4.34 -17.07 -7.51
C ARG A 56 -4.46 -17.52 -6.06
N ASP A 57 -5.37 -18.45 -5.83
CA ASP A 57 -5.52 -19.18 -4.57
C ASP A 57 -4.94 -20.59 -4.76
N ASP A 58 -4.13 -21.02 -3.80
CA ASP A 58 -3.57 -22.37 -3.78
C ASP A 58 -3.91 -23.06 -2.44
N PRO A 59 -3.55 -24.34 -2.22
CA PRO A 59 -3.88 -25.03 -0.96
C PRO A 59 -3.37 -24.35 0.32
N TYR A 60 -2.47 -23.36 0.21
CA TYR A 60 -1.95 -22.55 1.31
C TYR A 60 -2.59 -21.15 1.38
N GLY A 61 -3.59 -20.87 0.55
CA GLY A 61 -4.36 -19.63 0.51
C GLY A 61 -3.94 -18.69 -0.63
N ARG A 62 -4.42 -17.44 -0.53
CA ARG A 62 -4.18 -16.41 -1.54
C ARG A 62 -2.69 -16.11 -1.67
N GLN A 63 -2.20 -16.07 -2.91
CA GLN A 63 -0.79 -15.83 -3.20
C GLN A 63 -0.37 -14.40 -2.86
N MET A 64 0.91 -14.26 -2.49
CA MET A 64 1.55 -12.95 -2.31
C MET A 64 2.06 -12.39 -3.63
N GLU A 65 1.84 -11.09 -3.84
CA GLU A 65 2.38 -10.30 -4.93
C GLU A 65 3.35 -9.22 -4.42
N ARG A 66 4.12 -8.65 -5.34
CA ARG A 66 5.11 -7.61 -5.03
C ARG A 66 5.07 -6.53 -6.08
N GLU A 67 5.20 -5.30 -5.63
CA GLU A 67 5.37 -4.14 -6.50
C GLU A 67 6.60 -3.35 -6.06
N THR A 68 7.31 -2.81 -7.03
CA THR A 68 8.58 -2.11 -6.81
C THR A 68 8.51 -0.67 -7.27
N SER A 69 9.21 0.21 -6.56
CA SER A 69 9.28 1.64 -6.89
C SER A 69 7.91 2.33 -6.90
N VAL A 70 7.02 1.90 -6.02
CA VAL A 70 5.70 2.50 -5.84
C VAL A 70 5.87 3.85 -5.17
N VAL A 71 5.27 4.88 -5.76
CA VAL A 71 5.30 6.25 -5.25
C VAL A 71 4.14 6.50 -4.29
N HIS A 72 4.31 7.47 -3.39
CA HIS A 72 3.24 7.90 -2.50
C HIS A 72 2.12 8.61 -3.28
N LYS A 73 0.88 8.55 -2.79
CA LYS A 73 -0.30 9.24 -3.33
C LYS A 73 -0.06 10.73 -3.64
N THR A 74 0.69 11.44 -2.80
CA THR A 74 0.99 12.87 -3.02
C THR A 74 1.88 13.12 -4.25
N ASN A 75 2.67 12.13 -4.65
CA ASN A 75 3.58 12.19 -5.80
C ASN A 75 3.00 11.54 -7.05
N GLN A 76 1.77 11.00 -6.98
CA GLN A 76 1.08 10.34 -8.09
C GLN A 76 -0.17 11.15 -8.47
N PRO A 77 -0.10 11.99 -9.52
CA PRO A 77 -1.25 12.77 -9.96
C PRO A 77 -2.34 11.90 -10.64
N ALA A 78 -1.96 10.73 -11.15
CA ALA A 78 -2.91 9.80 -11.75
C ALA A 78 -3.65 8.98 -10.67
N HIS A 79 -4.87 8.56 -10.98
CA HIS A 79 -5.60 7.65 -10.10
C HIS A 79 -5.02 6.23 -10.19
N GLY A 80 -4.78 5.63 -9.02
CA GLY A 80 -4.25 4.27 -8.90
C GLY A 80 -2.73 4.18 -8.96
N PHE A 81 -2.24 2.97 -8.69
CA PHE A 81 -0.81 2.62 -8.67
C PHE A 81 0.05 3.54 -7.77
N TYR A 82 -0.32 3.58 -6.49
CA TYR A 82 0.40 4.34 -5.46
C TYR A 82 0.28 3.65 -4.10
N TRP A 83 1.11 4.06 -3.14
CA TRP A 83 0.93 3.72 -1.73
C TRP A 83 0.45 4.93 -0.92
N CYS A 84 -0.27 4.68 0.18
CA CYS A 84 -0.60 5.70 1.18
C CYS A 84 -0.73 5.09 2.56
N TRP A 85 -0.75 5.93 3.59
CA TRP A 85 -1.05 5.50 4.95
C TRP A 85 -2.54 5.13 5.08
N PRO A 86 -2.92 4.17 5.96
CA PRO A 86 -4.31 3.72 6.08
C PRO A 86 -5.33 4.83 6.42
N ASP A 87 -4.89 5.86 7.14
CA ASP A 87 -5.71 7.01 7.52
C ASP A 87 -5.86 8.05 6.39
N GLU A 88 -5.12 7.91 5.29
CA GLU A 88 -5.20 8.77 4.08
C GLU A 88 -6.15 8.23 3.00
N LEU A 89 -6.72 7.04 3.24
CA LEU A 89 -7.80 6.52 2.41
C LEU A 89 -9.05 7.37 2.56
N ASP A 90 -9.71 7.62 1.43
CA ASP A 90 -11.08 8.13 1.45
C ASP A 90 -12.06 7.04 1.90
N ASP A 91 -13.29 7.44 2.23
CA ASP A 91 -14.30 6.52 2.75
C ASP A 91 -14.66 5.40 1.76
N GLY A 92 -14.68 5.69 0.46
CA GLY A 92 -14.98 4.70 -0.58
C GLY A 92 -13.86 3.68 -0.78
N GLN A 93 -12.60 4.11 -0.63
CA GLN A 93 -11.45 3.22 -0.61
C GLN A 93 -11.45 2.38 0.67
N ARG A 94 -11.71 2.99 1.83
CA ARG A 94 -11.75 2.27 3.11
C ARG A 94 -12.84 1.19 3.14
N GLN A 95 -14.02 1.48 2.58
CA GLN A 95 -15.08 0.48 2.44
C GLN A 95 -14.66 -0.69 1.54
N ARG A 96 -14.02 -0.43 0.40
CA ARG A 96 -13.52 -1.48 -0.50
C ARG A 96 -12.43 -2.34 0.13
N LEU A 97 -11.50 -1.71 0.86
CA LEU A 97 -10.46 -2.43 1.60
C LEU A 97 -11.08 -3.37 2.64
N ASN A 98 -12.11 -2.93 3.36
CA ASN A 98 -12.78 -3.75 4.37
C ASN A 98 -13.62 -4.87 3.74
N ALA A 99 -14.20 -4.65 2.57
CA ALA A 99 -14.95 -5.67 1.84
C ALA A 99 -14.04 -6.84 1.41
N ASP A 100 -12.80 -6.55 0.96
CA ASP A 100 -11.83 -7.59 0.58
C ASP A 100 -11.42 -8.51 1.75
N LYS A 101 -11.50 -8.01 2.99
CA LYS A 101 -11.23 -8.78 4.21
C LYS A 101 -12.35 -9.72 4.63
N ALA A 102 -13.57 -9.45 4.19
CA ALA A 102 -14.75 -10.24 4.55
C ALA A 102 -14.92 -11.50 3.68
N THR A 103 -14.00 -11.71 2.73
CA THR A 103 -13.96 -12.81 1.75
C THR A 103 -12.74 -13.67 1.99
#